data_AF-A0A522DWZ0-F1
#
_entry.id   AF-A0A522DWZ0-F1
#
_cell.length_a   1.000
_cell.length_b   1.000
_cell.length_c   1.000
_cell.angle_alpha   90.00
_cell.angle_beta   90.00
_cell.angle_gamma   90.00
#
_symmetry.space_group_name_H-M   'P 1'
#
loop_
_entity.id
_entity.type
_entity.pdbx_description
1 polymer ?
#
loop_
_entity_poly.entity_id
_entity_poly.type
_entity_poly.pdbx_seq_one_letter_code
_entity_poly.pdbx_strand_id
1 'polypeptide(L)'
;MALKFIDLSTPEEKVRSMHRVVGYTSLAIFIFAGLYGIIESLIQGIDVIGLSYVTIEFPPLWLFGIGAKPVSWLFVTGIALLYSTLELHTKRIMNFSKPKYALLKMFAFVVFGISLYEIFFNFTLWSGLIAADAVYENLNPDTIINPFPNPNTPWSVVFSTKMFVMLTILSGYYLYFLTQHEKAEYTRKQI
;
A
#
# COMPACT_ATOMS: atom_id res chain seq x y z
N MET A 1 16.80 -28.57 -1.98
CA MET A 1 15.35 -28.75 -1.73
C MET A 1 14.60 -27.84 -2.70
N ALA A 2 13.97 -28.41 -3.74
CA ALA A 2 13.27 -27.62 -4.73
C ALA A 2 12.04 -26.96 -4.09
N LEU A 3 11.91 -25.64 -4.21
CA LEU A 3 10.79 -24.89 -3.66
C LEU A 3 9.54 -25.24 -4.50
N LYS A 4 8.65 -26.10 -4.00
CA LYS A 4 7.36 -26.36 -4.66
C LYS A 4 6.48 -25.12 -4.53
N PHE A 5 6.23 -24.44 -5.65
CA PHE A 5 5.42 -23.22 -5.71
C PHE A 5 3.96 -23.49 -5.32
N ILE A 6 3.41 -24.62 -5.79
CA ILE A 6 2.07 -25.11 -5.48
C ILE A 6 2.21 -26.50 -4.87
N ASP A 7 1.65 -26.67 -3.68
CA ASP A 7 1.50 -27.94 -2.99
C ASP A 7 0.05 -28.09 -2.51
N LEU A 8 -0.63 -29.10 -3.03
CA LEU A 8 -2.05 -29.38 -2.74
C LEU A 8 -2.20 -30.68 -1.92
N SER A 9 -1.12 -31.17 -1.33
CA SER A 9 -1.10 -32.45 -0.60
C SER A 9 -1.93 -32.43 0.68
N THR A 10 -1.95 -31.30 1.39
CA THR A 10 -2.68 -31.14 2.66
C THR A 10 -3.50 -29.85 2.66
N PRO A 11 -4.57 -29.74 3.50
CA PRO A 11 -5.32 -28.50 3.65
C PRO A 11 -4.43 -27.31 4.06
N GLU A 12 -3.46 -27.52 4.94
CA GLU A 12 -2.51 -26.49 5.38
C GLU A 12 -1.60 -26.02 4.23
N GLU A 13 -1.02 -26.94 3.46
CA GLU A 13 -0.19 -26.57 2.32
C GLU A 13 -1.01 -25.96 1.17
N LYS A 14 -2.29 -26.32 1.03
CA LYS A 14 -3.20 -25.66 0.08
C LYS A 14 -3.41 -24.19 0.44
N VAL A 15 -3.67 -23.87 1.71
CA VAL A 15 -3.78 -22.48 2.20
C VAL A 15 -2.47 -21.73 2.01
N ARG A 16 -1.34 -22.37 2.34
CA ARG A 16 -0.02 -21.77 2.16
C ARG A 16 0.29 -21.51 0.69
N SER A 17 -0.05 -22.42 -0.20
CA SER A 17 0.10 -22.27 -1.66
C SER A 17 -0.77 -21.13 -2.19
N MET A 18 -1.99 -20.97 -1.68
CA MET A 18 -2.85 -19.83 -2.00
C MET A 18 -2.15 -18.51 -1.66
N HIS A 19 -1.61 -18.35 -0.43
CA HIS A 19 -0.90 -17.13 -0.06
C HIS A 19 0.39 -16.91 -0.88
N ARG A 20 1.09 -17.97 -1.31
CA ARG A 20 2.23 -17.83 -2.24
C ARG A 20 1.76 -17.26 -3.57
N VAL A 21 0.75 -17.85 -4.18
CA VAL A 21 0.21 -17.41 -5.47
C VAL A 21 -0.27 -15.96 -5.38
N VAL A 22 -1.07 -15.63 -4.37
CA VAL A 22 -1.55 -14.26 -4.15
C VAL A 22 -0.36 -13.32 -3.91
N GLY A 23 0.55 -13.66 -2.99
CA GLY A 23 1.70 -12.82 -2.65
C GLY A 23 2.62 -12.53 -3.85
N TYR A 24 3.00 -13.54 -4.64
CA TYR A 24 3.84 -13.34 -5.82
C TYR A 24 3.12 -12.59 -6.94
N THR A 25 1.82 -12.87 -7.14
CA THR A 25 1.02 -12.14 -8.15
C THR A 25 0.86 -10.67 -7.74
N SER A 26 0.54 -10.40 -6.48
CA SER A 26 0.48 -9.04 -5.93
C SER A 26 1.83 -8.33 -6.03
N LEU A 27 2.94 -9.01 -5.74
CA LEU A 27 4.28 -8.44 -5.90
C LEU A 27 4.56 -8.05 -7.36
N ALA A 28 4.24 -8.93 -8.30
CA ALA A 28 4.44 -8.66 -9.73
C ALA A 28 3.61 -7.45 -10.20
N ILE A 29 2.33 -7.38 -9.82
CA ILE A 29 1.47 -6.25 -10.18
C ILE A 29 1.94 -4.96 -9.49
N PHE A 30 2.35 -5.04 -8.22
CA PHE A 30 2.84 -3.87 -7.48
C PHE A 30 4.09 -3.27 -8.14
N ILE A 31 5.06 -4.12 -8.50
CA ILE A 31 6.27 -3.70 -9.23
C ILE A 31 5.90 -3.14 -10.60
N PHE A 32 5.04 -3.84 -11.34
CA PHE A 32 4.63 -3.40 -12.67
C PHE A 32 3.92 -2.04 -12.63
N ALA A 33 2.92 -1.86 -11.76
CA ALA A 33 2.19 -0.61 -11.62
C ALA A 33 3.11 0.54 -11.15
N GLY A 34 4.07 0.24 -10.27
CA GLY A 34 5.11 1.17 -9.84
C GLY A 34 5.98 1.64 -11.01
N LEU A 35 6.55 0.70 -11.76
CA LEU A 35 7.38 1.03 -12.91
C LEU A 35 6.60 1.74 -14.02
N TYR A 36 5.36 1.30 -14.27
CA TYR A 36 4.49 1.89 -15.28
C TYR A 36 4.25 3.38 -15.02
N GLY A 37 3.87 3.76 -13.79
CA GLY A 37 3.67 5.17 -13.43
C GLY A 37 4.95 6.02 -13.57
N ILE A 38 6.12 5.46 -13.23
CA ILE A 38 7.41 6.16 -13.42
C ILE A 38 7.71 6.35 -14.91
N ILE A 39 7.60 5.28 -15.71
CA ILE A 39 7.92 5.30 -17.15
C ILE A 39 7.00 6.29 -17.87
N GLU A 40 5.70 6.26 -17.58
CA GLU A 40 4.75 7.22 -18.17
C GLU A 40 5.07 8.68 -17.78
N SER A 41 5.49 8.92 -16.53
CA SER A 41 5.91 10.25 -16.08
C SER A 41 7.09 10.76 -16.92
N LEU A 42 8.05 9.89 -17.23
CA LEU A 42 9.23 10.23 -18.02
C LEU A 42 8.90 10.45 -19.50
N ILE A 43 8.02 9.62 -20.08
CA ILE A 43 7.62 9.72 -21.50
C ILE A 43 6.81 11.01 -21.74
N GLN A 44 5.90 11.34 -20.82
CA GLN A 44 5.01 12.48 -20.97
C GLN A 44 5.60 13.80 -20.44
N GLY A 45 6.80 13.76 -19.82
CA GLY A 45 7.42 14.94 -19.22
C GLY A 45 6.62 15.50 -18.04
N ILE A 46 5.99 14.63 -17.25
CA ILE A 46 5.23 15.02 -16.07
C ILE A 46 6.21 15.21 -14.90
N ASP A 47 6.39 16.46 -14.46
CA ASP A 47 7.26 16.81 -13.34
C ASP A 47 6.55 16.75 -11.96
N VAL A 48 5.25 16.44 -11.95
CA VAL A 48 4.45 16.29 -10.74
C VAL A 48 4.54 14.85 -10.21
N ILE A 49 5.10 14.69 -9.02
CA ILE A 49 5.25 13.37 -8.38
C ILE A 49 3.87 12.76 -8.14
N GLY A 50 3.68 11.54 -8.65
CA GLY A 50 2.45 10.77 -8.43
C GLY A 50 1.32 11.07 -9.40
N LEU A 51 1.41 12.12 -10.23
CA LEU A 51 0.31 12.52 -11.10
C LEU A 51 0.01 11.47 -12.18
N SER A 52 1.05 10.88 -12.79
CA SER A 52 0.91 9.78 -13.77
C SER A 52 0.16 8.57 -13.21
N TYR A 53 0.25 8.33 -11.90
CA TYR A 53 -0.47 7.23 -11.24
C TYR A 53 -1.96 7.49 -11.04
N VAL A 54 -2.40 8.74 -11.23
CA VAL A 54 -3.77 9.20 -11.00
C VAL A 54 -4.45 9.58 -12.30
N THR A 55 -3.74 10.11 -13.29
CA THR A 55 -4.35 10.62 -14.54
C THR A 55 -4.39 9.58 -15.66
N ILE A 56 -3.57 8.53 -15.57
CA ILE A 56 -3.47 7.49 -16.59
C ILE A 56 -4.26 6.26 -16.14
N GLU A 57 -4.95 5.62 -17.07
CA GLU A 57 -5.68 4.39 -16.82
C GLU A 57 -4.94 3.17 -17.35
N PHE A 58 -4.88 2.11 -16.55
CA PHE A 58 -4.31 0.84 -16.96
C PHE A 58 -5.11 -0.36 -16.39
N PRO A 59 -5.42 -1.39 -17.18
CA PRO A 59 -5.27 -1.42 -18.62
C PRO A 59 -6.26 -0.43 -19.30
N PRO A 60 -5.98 0.03 -20.53
CA PRO A 60 -6.86 0.97 -21.22
C PRO A 60 -8.29 0.44 -21.32
N LEU A 61 -9.28 1.29 -21.05
CA LEU A 61 -10.71 0.92 -21.04
C LEU A 61 -11.16 0.19 -22.30
N TRP A 62 -10.60 0.55 -23.46
CA TRP A 62 -10.94 -0.06 -24.74
C TRP A 62 -10.48 -1.54 -24.87
N LEU A 63 -9.51 -2.00 -24.07
CA LEU A 63 -9.02 -3.38 -24.11
C LEU A 63 -9.85 -4.34 -23.24
N PHE A 64 -10.28 -3.91 -22.06
CA PHE A 64 -10.90 -4.81 -21.06
C PHE A 64 -12.23 -4.32 -20.50
N GLY A 65 -12.72 -3.13 -20.88
CA GLY A 65 -13.93 -2.52 -20.31
C GLY A 65 -13.82 -2.19 -18.81
N ILE A 66 -12.66 -2.44 -18.21
CA ILE A 66 -12.33 -2.23 -16.81
C ILE A 66 -10.95 -1.56 -16.80
N GLY A 67 -10.90 -0.29 -16.41
CA GLY A 67 -9.68 0.49 -16.27
C GLY A 67 -9.55 0.95 -14.83
N ALA A 68 -8.37 0.82 -14.25
CA ALA A 68 -8.06 1.38 -12.95
C ALA A 68 -6.79 2.21 -13.02
N LYS A 69 -6.71 3.23 -12.18
CA LYS A 69 -5.52 4.06 -12.08
C LYS A 69 -4.37 3.24 -11.47
N PRO A 70 -3.11 3.39 -11.92
CA PRO A 70 -1.95 2.69 -11.35
C PRO A 70 -1.88 2.76 -9.81
N VAL A 71 -2.25 3.90 -9.22
CA VAL A 71 -2.33 4.05 -7.75
C VAL A 71 -3.31 3.07 -7.09
N SER A 72 -4.42 2.73 -7.75
CA SER A 72 -5.40 1.77 -7.24
C SER A 72 -4.84 0.34 -7.25
N TRP A 73 -4.07 -0.01 -8.29
CA TRP A 73 -3.36 -1.29 -8.34
C TRP A 73 -2.32 -1.40 -7.23
N LEU A 74 -1.50 -0.36 -7.04
CA LEU A 74 -0.54 -0.29 -5.94
C LEU A 74 -1.24 -0.46 -4.58
N PHE A 75 -2.36 0.23 -4.38
CA PHE A 75 -3.13 0.17 -3.14
C PHE A 75 -3.59 -1.25 -2.79
N VAL A 76 -4.32 -1.89 -3.70
CA VAL A 76 -4.92 -3.22 -3.44
C VAL A 76 -3.84 -4.29 -3.35
N THR A 77 -2.84 -4.24 -4.23
CA THR A 77 -1.76 -5.24 -4.25
C THR A 77 -0.82 -5.08 -3.07
N GLY A 78 -0.56 -3.86 -2.58
CA GLY A 78 0.21 -3.62 -1.37
C GLY A 78 -0.42 -4.27 -0.14
N ILE A 79 -1.74 -4.12 0.02
CA ILE A 79 -2.50 -4.75 1.13
C ILE A 79 -2.45 -6.28 1.01
N ALA A 80 -2.76 -6.82 -0.18
CA ALA A 80 -2.75 -8.26 -0.41
C ALA A 80 -1.36 -8.88 -0.23
N LEU A 81 -0.30 -8.16 -0.64
CA LEU A 81 1.08 -8.56 -0.51
C LEU A 81 1.50 -8.65 0.96
N LEU A 82 1.20 -7.63 1.77
CA LEU A 82 1.51 -7.67 3.20
C LEU A 82 0.78 -8.80 3.89
N TYR A 83 -0.54 -8.91 3.68
CA TYR A 83 -1.36 -9.96 4.28
C TYR A 83 -0.81 -11.34 3.98
N SER A 84 -0.55 -11.64 2.70
CA SER A 84 0.01 -12.92 2.27
C SER A 84 1.40 -13.17 2.84
N THR A 85 2.25 -12.13 2.92
CA THR A 85 3.61 -12.26 3.46
C THR A 85 3.60 -12.59 4.94
N LEU A 86 2.71 -11.96 5.71
CA LEU A 86 2.53 -12.22 7.14
C LEU A 86 2.11 -13.67 7.38
N GLU A 87 1.04 -14.12 6.71
CA GLU A 87 0.53 -15.50 6.85
C GLU A 87 1.58 -16.56 6.49
N LEU A 88 2.36 -16.32 5.44
CA LEU A 88 3.44 -17.23 5.04
C LEU A 88 4.59 -17.31 6.06
N HIS A 89 4.84 -16.23 6.79
CA HIS A 89 5.99 -16.09 7.68
C HIS A 89 5.62 -16.06 9.16
N THR A 90 4.35 -16.30 9.52
CA THR A 90 3.87 -16.30 10.90
C THR A 90 4.81 -17.07 11.82
N LYS A 91 5.11 -18.34 11.51
CA LYS A 91 6.01 -19.19 12.32
C LYS A 91 7.39 -18.56 12.54
N ARG A 92 7.93 -17.85 11.55
CA ARG A 92 9.23 -17.17 11.66
C ARG A 92 9.14 -15.92 12.52
N ILE A 93 8.08 -15.13 12.36
CA ILE A 93 7.86 -13.89 13.13
C ILE A 93 7.60 -14.21 14.60
N MET A 94 6.87 -15.29 14.90
CA MET A 94 6.65 -15.79 16.26
C MET A 94 7.95 -16.15 17.00
N ASN A 95 8.97 -16.60 16.26
CA ASN A 95 10.24 -17.00 16.84
C ASN A 95 11.21 -15.81 17.06
N PHE A 96 10.75 -14.56 16.92
CA PHE A 96 11.56 -13.40 17.21
C PHE A 96 11.77 -13.21 18.71
N SER A 97 12.95 -12.69 19.08
CA SER A 97 13.23 -12.33 20.47
C SER A 97 12.37 -11.15 20.91
N LYS A 98 12.05 -11.07 22.22
CA LYS A 98 11.24 -9.98 22.79
C LYS A 98 11.70 -8.57 22.36
N PRO A 99 13.01 -8.24 22.33
CA PRO A 99 13.46 -6.92 21.88
C PRO A 99 13.14 -6.64 20.40
N LYS A 100 13.30 -7.64 19.52
CA LYS A 100 12.96 -7.49 18.09
C LYS A 100 11.46 -7.26 17.92
N TYR A 101 10.64 -7.97 18.68
CA TYR A 101 9.20 -7.81 18.66
C TYR A 101 8.76 -6.41 19.10
N ALA A 102 9.31 -5.94 20.23
CA ALA A 102 9.04 -4.61 20.75
C ALA A 102 9.46 -3.50 19.77
N LEU A 103 10.64 -3.64 19.14
CA LEU A 103 11.12 -2.69 18.13
C LEU A 103 10.19 -2.64 16.91
N LEU A 104 9.78 -3.79 16.38
CA LEU A 104 8.88 -3.87 15.22
C LEU A 104 7.50 -3.28 15.52
N LYS A 105 6.97 -3.56 16.72
CA LYS A 105 5.69 -3.00 17.20
C LYS A 105 5.79 -1.49 17.36
N MET A 106 6.85 -0.98 17.99
CA MET A 106 7.09 0.46 18.11
C MET A 106 7.20 1.13 16.74
N PHE A 107 7.99 0.56 15.83
CA PHE A 107 8.14 1.09 14.48
C PHE A 107 6.79 1.16 13.74
N ALA A 108 6.03 0.07 13.77
CA ALA A 108 4.72 0.04 13.12
C ALA A 108 3.73 1.04 13.75
N PHE A 109 3.80 1.28 15.07
CA PHE A 109 3.00 2.29 15.75
C PHE A 109 3.36 3.71 15.33
N VAL A 110 4.65 4.02 15.25
CA VAL A 110 5.12 5.34 14.79
C VAL A 110 4.70 5.59 13.34
N VAL A 111 4.91 4.61 12.46
CA VAL A 111 4.50 4.71 11.05
C VAL A 111 2.99 4.91 10.93
N PHE A 112 2.20 4.18 11.70
CA PHE A 112 0.74 4.33 11.74
C PHE A 112 0.32 5.74 12.16
N GLY A 113 0.93 6.29 13.22
CA GLY A 113 0.62 7.64 13.70
C GLY A 113 0.95 8.71 12.66
N ILE A 114 2.14 8.63 12.05
CA ILE A 114 2.58 9.58 11.01
C ILE A 114 1.68 9.48 9.78
N SER A 115 1.40 8.27 9.30
CA SER A 115 0.56 8.09 8.11
C SER A 115 -0.88 8.54 8.35
N LEU A 116 -1.40 8.33 9.56
CA LEU A 116 -2.73 8.80 9.93
C LEU A 116 -2.80 10.33 9.98
N TYR A 117 -1.78 11.00 10.52
CA TYR A 117 -1.66 12.46 10.46
C TYR A 117 -1.66 12.96 9.01
N GLU A 118 -0.86 12.34 8.15
CA GLU A 118 -0.75 12.70 6.74
C GLU A 118 -2.07 12.53 5.98
N ILE A 119 -2.90 11.54 6.34
CA ILE A 119 -4.25 11.41 5.78
C ILE A 119 -5.07 12.67 6.07
N PHE A 120 -5.13 13.10 7.34
CA PHE A 120 -5.91 14.29 7.72
C PHE A 120 -5.36 15.57 7.10
N PHE A 121 -4.04 15.70 7.06
CA PHE A 121 -3.38 16.82 6.39
C PHE A 121 -3.76 16.87 4.91
N ASN A 122 -3.61 15.76 4.19
CA ASN A 122 -3.91 15.70 2.76
C ASN A 122 -5.40 15.90 2.47
N PHE A 123 -6.33 15.32 3.25
CA PHE A 123 -7.77 15.58 3.07
C PHE A 123 -8.14 17.03 3.32
N THR A 124 -7.54 17.68 4.32
CA THR A 124 -7.77 19.09 4.62
C THR A 124 -7.27 19.97 3.47
N LEU A 125 -6.05 19.71 3.00
CA LEU A 125 -5.45 20.41 1.87
C LEU A 125 -6.26 20.19 0.57
N TRP A 126 -6.63 18.94 0.28
CA TRP A 126 -7.40 18.58 -0.91
C TRP A 126 -8.75 19.28 -0.94
N SER A 127 -9.47 19.28 0.19
CA SER A 127 -10.77 19.95 0.30
C SER A 127 -10.65 21.47 0.11
N GLY A 128 -9.62 22.09 0.70
CA GLY A 128 -9.37 23.52 0.53
C GLY A 128 -9.02 23.92 -0.90
N LEU A 129 -8.20 23.11 -1.58
CA LEU A 129 -7.80 23.34 -2.97
C LEU A 129 -8.96 23.11 -3.95
N ILE A 130 -9.79 22.07 -3.75
CA ILE A 130 -11.00 21.87 -4.55
C ILE A 130 -11.94 23.08 -4.41
N ALA A 131 -12.13 23.60 -3.19
CA ALA A 131 -12.98 24.77 -2.97
C ALA A 131 -12.43 26.03 -3.66
N ALA A 132 -11.10 26.19 -3.72
CA ALA A 132 -10.45 27.27 -4.46
C ALA A 132 -10.60 27.11 -5.98
N ASP A 133 -10.37 25.91 -6.51
CA ASP A 133 -10.47 25.62 -7.95
C ASP A 133 -11.92 25.68 -8.46
N ALA A 134 -12.91 25.43 -7.60
CA ALA A 134 -14.33 25.59 -7.92
C ALA A 134 -14.70 27.03 -8.31
N VAL A 135 -13.95 28.05 -7.83
CA VAL A 135 -14.13 29.45 -8.24
C VAL A 135 -13.77 29.64 -9.72
N TYR A 136 -12.89 28.81 -10.25
CA TYR A 136 -12.41 28.86 -11.64
C TYR A 136 -13.05 27.77 -12.53
N GLU A 137 -14.15 27.14 -12.07
CA GLU A 137 -14.87 26.06 -12.76
C GLU A 137 -14.01 24.81 -13.06
N ASN A 138 -12.83 24.67 -12.45
CA ASN A 138 -12.03 23.44 -12.56
C ASN A 138 -12.40 22.47 -11.43
N LEU A 139 -13.33 21.56 -11.70
CA LEU A 139 -13.82 20.61 -10.69
C LEU A 139 -13.15 19.24 -10.76
N ASN A 140 -12.03 19.10 -11.49
CA ASN A 140 -11.33 17.82 -11.57
C ASN A 140 -10.48 17.59 -10.29
N PRO A 141 -10.89 16.68 -9.38
CA PRO A 141 -10.17 16.49 -8.13
C PRO A 141 -8.85 15.75 -8.31
N ASP A 142 -8.62 15.09 -9.46
CA ASP A 142 -7.42 14.31 -9.75
C ASP A 142 -6.21 15.18 -10.12
N THR A 143 -6.45 16.42 -10.55
CA THR A 143 -5.40 17.37 -10.95
C THR A 143 -4.88 18.22 -9.80
N ILE A 144 -5.41 18.01 -8.59
CA ILE A 144 -5.00 18.80 -7.41
C ILE A 144 -3.59 18.41 -6.97
N ILE A 145 -2.72 19.41 -6.89
CA ILE A 145 -1.31 19.27 -6.53
C ILE A 145 -0.95 20.13 -5.32
N ASN A 146 0.02 19.68 -4.54
CA ASN A 146 0.68 20.45 -3.50
C ASN A 146 2.05 20.93 -3.99
N PRO A 147 2.26 22.23 -4.23
CA PRO A 147 3.55 22.79 -4.65
C PRO A 147 4.53 22.99 -3.48
N PHE A 148 4.10 22.83 -2.23
CA PHE A 148 5.00 22.94 -1.08
C PHE A 148 5.67 21.61 -0.75
N PRO A 149 6.92 21.61 -0.27
CA PRO A 149 7.78 22.79 -0.04
C PRO A 149 8.53 23.26 -1.31
N ASN A 150 8.59 22.44 -2.37
CA ASN A 150 9.33 22.76 -3.60
C ASN A 150 8.39 22.85 -4.81
N PRO A 151 8.11 24.05 -5.33
CA PRO A 151 7.22 24.25 -6.47
C PRO A 151 7.71 23.59 -7.76
N ASN A 152 9.01 23.31 -7.88
CA ASN A 152 9.57 22.64 -9.06
C ASN A 152 9.30 21.13 -9.07
N THR A 153 8.91 20.55 -7.93
CA THR A 153 8.59 19.12 -7.81
C THR A 153 7.34 18.95 -6.95
N PRO A 154 6.18 19.42 -7.44
CA PRO A 154 4.92 19.33 -6.72
C PRO A 154 4.47 17.86 -6.60
N TRP A 155 3.64 17.58 -5.61
CA TRP A 155 3.10 16.23 -5.39
C TRP A 155 1.60 16.20 -5.66
N SER A 156 1.12 15.17 -6.35
CA SER A 156 -0.32 14.92 -6.47
C SER A 156 -0.92 14.60 -5.10
N VAL A 157 -1.89 15.40 -4.66
CA VAL A 157 -2.53 15.21 -3.34
C VAL A 157 -3.32 13.91 -3.30
N VAL A 158 -3.96 13.55 -4.41
CA VAL A 158 -4.72 12.29 -4.55
C VAL A 158 -3.80 11.08 -4.44
N PHE A 159 -2.63 11.12 -5.11
CA PHE A 159 -1.64 10.06 -5.01
C PHE A 159 -1.14 9.91 -3.56
N SER A 160 -0.67 10.99 -2.95
CA SER A 160 -0.17 11.00 -1.58
C SER A 160 -1.20 10.46 -0.60
N THR A 161 -2.45 10.93 -0.69
CA THR A 161 -3.55 10.48 0.17
C THR A 161 -3.72 8.96 0.10
N LYS A 162 -3.82 8.40 -1.11
CA LYS A 162 -4.01 6.94 -1.29
C LYS A 162 -2.83 6.15 -0.74
N MET A 163 -1.60 6.63 -0.92
CA MET A 163 -0.40 5.97 -0.41
C MET A 163 -0.33 6.01 1.12
N PHE A 164 -0.72 7.13 1.76
CA PHE A 164 -0.78 7.23 3.22
C PHE A 164 -1.94 6.43 3.83
N VAL A 165 -3.09 6.35 3.15
CA VAL A 165 -4.17 5.41 3.53
C VAL A 165 -3.67 3.97 3.48
N MET A 166 -2.99 3.58 2.39
CA MET A 166 -2.40 2.25 2.30
C MET A 166 -1.41 2.02 3.46
N LEU A 167 -0.48 2.94 3.69
CA LEU A 167 0.53 2.83 4.74
C LEU A 167 -0.08 2.71 6.14
N THR A 168 -1.20 3.40 6.39
CA THR A 168 -1.97 3.32 7.64
C THR A 168 -2.61 1.95 7.81
N ILE A 169 -3.19 1.38 6.75
CA ILE A 169 -3.75 0.02 6.77
C ILE A 169 -2.63 -1.01 7.00
N LEU A 170 -1.51 -0.87 6.29
CA LEU A 170 -0.39 -1.81 6.39
C LEU A 170 0.21 -1.81 7.80
N SER A 171 0.52 -0.63 8.33
CA SER A 171 1.10 -0.48 9.68
C SER A 171 0.12 -0.89 10.78
N GLY A 172 -1.16 -0.52 10.64
CA GLY A 172 -2.22 -0.91 11.57
C GLY A 172 -2.47 -2.42 11.58
N TYR A 173 -2.52 -3.05 10.41
CA TYR A 173 -2.67 -4.50 10.30
C TYR A 173 -1.45 -5.24 10.86
N TYR A 174 -0.24 -4.75 10.58
CA TYR A 174 0.99 -5.31 11.13
C TYR A 174 1.04 -5.20 12.66
N LEU A 175 0.63 -4.06 13.22
CA LEU A 175 0.47 -3.87 14.68
C LEU A 175 -0.53 -4.84 15.30
N TYR A 176 -1.68 -4.99 14.66
CA TYR A 176 -2.72 -5.92 15.08
C TYR A 176 -2.18 -7.35 15.08
N PHE A 177 -1.54 -7.77 13.99
CA PHE A 177 -0.91 -9.09 13.85
C PHE A 177 0.07 -9.34 14.99
N LEU A 178 1.00 -8.40 15.23
CA LEU A 178 1.96 -8.55 16.33
C LEU A 178 1.27 -8.60 17.70
N THR A 179 0.27 -7.77 17.96
CA THR A 179 -0.39 -7.75 19.27
C THR A 179 -1.18 -9.04 19.54
N GLN A 180 -1.84 -9.58 18.52
CA GLN A 180 -2.63 -10.80 18.64
C GLN A 180 -1.76 -12.02 18.94
N HIS A 181 -0.62 -12.10 18.26
CA HIS A 181 0.32 -13.20 18.40
C HIS A 181 1.09 -13.18 19.71
N GLU A 182 1.45 -12.00 20.22
CA GLU A 182 2.06 -11.82 21.55
C GLU A 182 1.14 -12.32 22.67
N LYS A 183 -0.16 -12.02 22.58
CA LYS A 183 -1.17 -12.53 23.52
C LYS A 183 -1.27 -14.05 23.49
N ALA A 184 -1.30 -14.65 22.30
CA ALA A 184 -1.36 -16.11 22.14
C ALA A 184 -0.14 -16.83 22.72
N GLU A 185 1.06 -16.27 22.54
CA GLU A 185 2.30 -16.74 23.17
C GLU A 185 2.23 -16.72 24.70
N TYR A 186 1.72 -15.62 25.27
CA TYR A 186 1.61 -15.47 26.71
C TYR A 186 0.65 -16.50 27.33
N THR A 187 -0.53 -16.69 26.73
CA THR A 187 -1.50 -17.71 27.18
C THR A 187 -0.91 -19.12 27.15
N ARG A 188 -0.15 -19.48 26.11
CA ARG A 188 0.50 -20.81 26.02
C ARG A 188 1.56 -21.07 27.09
N LYS A 189 2.18 -20.02 27.66
CA LYS A 189 3.20 -20.14 28.72
C LYS A 189 2.60 -20.25 30.12
N GLN A 190 1.29 -20.04 30.27
CA GLN A 190 0.58 -20.09 31.56
C GLN A 190 -0.21 -21.38 31.78
N ILE A 191 -0.35 -22.23 30.74
CA ILE A 191 -0.97 -23.57 30.77
C ILE A 191 0.17 -24.59 30.77
#